data_AF-H1KI61-F1
#
_entry.id   AF-H1KI61-F1
#
_cell.length_a   1.000
_cell.length_b   1.000
_cell.length_c   1.000
_cell.angle_alpha   90.00
_cell.angle_beta   90.00
_cell.angle_gamma   90.00
#
_symmetry.space_group_name_H-M   'P 1'
#
loop_
_entity.id
_entity.type
_entity.pdbx_description
1 polymer ?
#
loop_
_entity_poly.entity_id
_entity_poly.type
_entity_poly.pdbx_seq_one_letter_code
_entity_poly.pdbx_strand_id
1 'polypeptide(L)' 'MADPKTDDFRLERNGSELTVVFTPTGAIYTFPANQAEPNEPTAEQEQRADTGGYAEADVRKMAVSLAALAHQRPAERGA' A
#
# COMPACT_ATOMS: atom_id res chain seq x y z
N MET A 1 13.32 -14.59 -7.91
CA MET A 1 12.12 -13.73 -8.03
C MET A 1 12.60 -12.30 -8.08
N ALA A 2 11.90 -11.42 -8.79
CA ALA A 2 12.23 -10.00 -8.79
C ALA A 2 11.69 -9.35 -7.51
N ASP A 3 12.43 -8.41 -6.94
CA ASP A 3 11.96 -7.61 -5.80
C ASP A 3 11.11 -6.44 -6.31
N PRO A 4 9.91 -6.20 -5.75
CA PRO A 4 9.06 -5.09 -6.16
C PRO A 4 9.69 -3.75 -5.72
N LYS A 5 9.69 -2.75 -6.62
CA LYS A 5 10.22 -1.41 -6.33
C LYS A 5 9.09 -0.45 -6.03
N THR A 6 9.38 0.64 -5.31
CA THR A 6 8.39 1.67 -5.00
C THR A 6 7.71 2.27 -6.23
N ASP A 7 8.44 2.41 -7.35
CA ASP A 7 7.91 2.94 -8.63
C ASP A 7 6.85 2.01 -9.26
N ASP A 8 6.86 0.73 -8.90
CA ASP A 8 5.85 -0.22 -9.34
C ASP A 8 4.49 0.01 -8.65
N PHE A 9 4.41 0.91 -7.66
CA PHE A 9 3.20 1.17 -6.88
C PHE A 9 2.63 2.56 -7.13
N ARG A 10 1.31 2.62 -7.29
CA ARG A 10 0.53 3.85 -7.31
C ARG A 10 -0.26 3.98 -6.02
N LEU A 11 -0.24 5.16 -5.40
CA LEU A 11 -1.05 5.46 -4.21
C LEU A 11 -2.23 6.35 -4.60
N GLU A 12 -3.43 5.97 -4.17
CA GLU A 12 -4.67 6.70 -4.40
C GLU A 12 -5.35 6.91 -3.04
N ARG A 13 -5.54 8.17 -2.62
CA ARG A 13 -6.20 8.50 -1.35
C ARG A 13 -7.61 9.00 -1.63
N ASN A 14 -8.61 8.29 -1.11
CA ASN A 14 -10.01 8.66 -1.21
C ASN A 14 -10.59 8.90 0.18
N GLY A 15 -10.49 10.15 0.67
CA GLY A 15 -11.01 10.54 1.98
C GLY A 15 -10.43 9.71 3.12
N SER A 16 -11.21 8.74 3.60
CA SER A 16 -10.89 7.82 4.69
C SER A 16 -10.14 6.55 4.27
N GLU A 17 -9.83 6.37 2.99
CA GLU A 17 -9.16 5.18 2.47
C GLU A 17 -7.91 5.55 1.67
N LEU A 18 -6.89 4.70 1.78
CA LEU A 18 -5.67 4.75 1.01
C LEU A 18 -5.54 3.43 0.24
N THR A 19 -5.57 3.52 -1.08
CA THR A 19 -5.42 2.40 -1.98
C THR A 19 -4.01 2.40 -2.56
N VAL A 20 -3.32 1.28 -2.45
CA VAL A 20 -2.01 1.03 -3.05
C VAL A 20 -2.18 0.01 -4.17
N VAL A 21 -1.90 0.43 -5.40
CA VAL A 21 -2.03 -0.39 -6.60
C VAL A 21 -0.65 -0.79 -7.09
N PHE A 22 -0.35 -2.08 -7.12
CA PHE A 22 0.84 -2.63 -7.76
C PHE A 22 0.60 -2.71 -9.26
N THR A 23 1.18 -1.77 -9.99
CA THR A 23 0.96 -1.53 -11.42
C THR A 23 1.39 -2.66 -12.35
N PRO A 24 2.42 -3.49 -12.05
CA PRO A 24 2.81 -4.59 -12.96
C PRO A 24 1.69 -5.60 -13.22
N THR A 25 0.78 -5.78 -12.26
CA THR A 25 -0.28 -6.79 -12.36
C THR A 25 -1.67 -6.26 -12.04
N GLY A 26 -1.75 -5.05 -11.49
CA GLY A 26 -3.01 -4.45 -11.05
C GLY A 26 -3.47 -4.93 -9.67
N ALA A 27 -2.60 -5.54 -8.86
CA ALA A 27 -2.95 -5.93 -7.50
C ALA A 27 -3.26 -4.71 -6.63
N ILE A 28 -4.29 -4.80 -5.80
CA ILE A 28 -4.84 -3.66 -5.04
C ILE A 28 -4.81 -3.98 -3.55
N TYR A 29 -4.27 -3.06 -2.76
CA TYR A 29 -4.24 -3.12 -1.30
C TYR A 29 -4.84 -1.85 -0.72
N THR A 30 -5.96 -1.97 -0.03
CA THR A 30 -6.62 -0.83 0.62
C THR A 30 -6.29 -0.81 2.11
N PHE A 31 -6.05 0.40 2.61
CA PHE A 31 -5.75 0.69 4.00
C PHE A 31 -6.66 1.82 4.49
N PRO A 32 -7.10 1.79 5.76
CA PRO A 32 -7.82 2.91 6.35
C PRO A 32 -6.89 4.12 6.49
N ALA A 33 -7.23 5.25 5.86
CA ALA A 33 -6.36 6.41 5.79
C ALA A 33 -6.20 7.19 7.12
N ASN A 34 -7.00 6.83 8.12
CA ASN A 34 -6.99 7.42 9.46
C ASN A 34 -6.20 6.58 10.46
N GLN A 35 -5.60 5.46 10.03
CA GLN A 35 -4.78 4.62 10.89
C GLN A 35 -3.33 5.09 10.81
N ALA A 36 -2.77 5.54 11.93
CA ALA A 36 -1.39 6.03 11.99
C ALA A 36 -0.36 4.95 11.65
N GLU A 37 -0.69 3.68 11.94
CA GLU A 37 0.15 2.51 11.68
C GLU A 37 -0.67 1.42 11.00
N PRO A 38 -0.89 1.49 9.68
CA PRO A 38 -1.47 0.38 8.95
C PRO A 38 -0.47 -0.78 8.97
N ASN A 39 -0.83 -1.90 9.61
CA ASN A 39 0.01 -3.10 9.64
C ASN A 39 -0.48 -4.16 8.66
N GLU A 40 -1.77 -4.14 8.30
CA GLU A 40 -2.40 -5.10 7.40
C GLU A 40 -3.41 -4.40 6.49
N PRO A 41 -3.47 -4.77 5.20
CA PRO A 41 -4.56 -4.34 4.31
C PRO A 41 -5.88 -4.94 4.81
N THR A 42 -6.99 -4.25 4.55
CA THR A 42 -8.32 -4.76 4.94
C THR A 42 -8.62 -6.05 4.15
N ALA A 43 -8.87 -7.15 4.87
CA ALA A 43 -9.02 -8.50 4.31
C ALA A 43 -10.13 -8.64 3.24
N GLU A 44 -11.13 -7.75 3.26
CA GLU A 44 -12.20 -7.72 2.25
C GLU A 44 -11.72 -7.34 0.84
N GLN A 45 -10.50 -6.80 0.69
CA GLN A 45 -9.96 -6.35 -0.59
C GLN A 45 -8.55 -6.90 -0.91
N GLU A 46 -8.07 -7.91 -0.17
CA GLU A 46 -7.00 -8.80 -0.65
C GLU A 46 -7.55 -9.66 -1.80
N GLN A 47 -7.92 -9.02 -2.92
CA GLN A 47 -8.22 -9.73 -4.16
C GLN A 47 -6.94 -10.43 -4.54
N ARG A 48 -6.93 -11.78 -4.50
CA ARG A 48 -5.81 -12.65 -4.86
C ARG A 48 -4.96 -11.99 -5.94
N ALA A 49 -3.91 -11.34 -5.48
CA ALA A 49 -3.10 -10.48 -6.30
C ALA A 49 -2.30 -11.45 -7.16
N ASP A 50 -2.69 -11.63 -8.42
CA ASP A 50 -1.72 -12.19 -9.35
C ASP A 50 -0.54 -11.23 -9.30
N THR A 51 0.56 -11.66 -8.72
CA THR A 51 1.75 -10.85 -8.55
C THR A 51 2.72 -11.13 -9.68
N GLY A 52 2.31 -11.78 -10.78
CA GLY A 52 3.09 -11.85 -12.02
C GLY A 52 4.50 -12.44 -11.88
N GLY A 53 4.74 -13.27 -10.85
CA GLY A 53 6.06 -13.84 -10.54
C GLY A 53 6.86 -13.10 -9.47
N TYR A 54 6.30 -12.04 -8.88
CA TYR A 54 6.76 -11.46 -7.62
C TYR A 54 6.25 -12.30 -6.45
N ALA A 55 6.94 -12.25 -5.30
CA ALA A 55 6.43 -12.88 -4.09
C ALA A 55 5.35 -12.00 -3.46
N GLU A 56 4.15 -12.54 -3.26
CA GLU A 56 3.01 -11.80 -2.68
C GLU A 56 3.37 -11.18 -1.33
N ALA A 57 4.14 -11.88 -0.49
CA ALA A 57 4.61 -11.38 0.79
C ALA A 57 5.46 -10.10 0.65
N ASP A 58 6.33 -10.04 -0.36
CA ASP A 58 7.17 -8.87 -0.62
C ASP A 58 6.38 -7.70 -1.18
N VAL A 59 5.44 -7.96 -2.10
CA VAL A 59 4.52 -6.94 -2.62
C VAL A 59 3.65 -6.37 -1.51
N ARG A 60 3.08 -7.23 -0.66
CA ARG A 60 2.27 -6.83 0.50
C ARG A 60 3.09 -6.01 1.51
N LYS A 61 4.31 -6.46 1.84
CA LYS A 61 5.20 -5.74 2.76
C LYS A 61 5.57 -4.35 2.24
N MET A 62 5.79 -4.22 0.93
CA MET A 62 6.05 -2.92 0.32
C MET A 62 4.80 -2.02 0.35
N ALA A 63 3.62 -2.56 0.03
CA ALA A 63 2.37 -1.81 0.09
C ALA A 63 2.07 -1.27 1.50
N VAL A 64 2.27 -2.09 2.53
CA VAL A 64 2.16 -1.67 3.96
C VAL A 64 3.14 -0.55 4.29
N SER A 65 4.40 -0.69 3.85
CA SER A 65 5.44 0.32 4.09
C SER A 65 5.09 1.66 3.42
N LEU A 66 4.56 1.62 2.19
CA LEU A 66 4.11 2.80 1.47
C LEU A 66 2.88 3.45 2.11
N ALA A 67 1.94 2.64 2.61
CA ALA A 67 0.80 3.14 3.35
C ALA A 67 1.24 3.86 4.63
N ALA A 68 2.13 3.26 5.42
CA ALA A 68 2.69 3.90 6.61
C ALA A 68 3.39 5.23 6.28
N LEU A 69 4.22 5.27 5.23
CA LEU A 69 4.88 6.51 4.79
C LEU A 69 3.90 7.59 4.34
N ALA A 70 2.80 7.21 3.68
CA ALA A 70 1.75 8.14 3.28
C ALA A 70 0.98 8.72 4.48
N HIS A 71 0.89 8.00 5.59
CA HIS A 71 0.35 8.52 6.86
C HIS A 71 1.38 9.34 7.65
N GLN A 72 2.68 9.11 7.45
CA GLN A 72 3.75 9.78 8.19
C GLN A 72 4.10 11.21 7.73
N ARG A 73 3.44 11.81 6.72
CA ARG A 73 3.67 13.23 6.33
C ARG A 73 2.55 14.19 6.75
N PRO A 74 2.86 15.34 7.37
CA PRO A 74 3.81 15.59 8.46
C PRO A 74 3.08 16.15 9.70
N ALA A 75 3.54 15.78 10.90
CA ALA A 75 3.28 16.54 12.12
C ALA A 75 4.12 17.83 12.18
N GLU A 76 4.15 18.61 11.09
CA GLU A 76 4.87 19.89 11.01
C GLU A 76 3.96 20.99 10.45
N ARG A 77 3.14 21.56 11.33
CA ARG A 77 2.90 23.01 11.44
C ARG A 77 2.33 23.32 12.83
N GLY A 78 3.17 23.09 13.84
CA GLY A 78 3.14 23.93 15.03
C GLY A 78 3.97 25.17 14.75
N ALA A 79 3.31 26.32 14.64
CA ALA A 79 3.82 27.67 14.95
C ALA A 79 2.65 28.65 14.82
#